data_AF-A0A0L0F0C2-F1
#
_entry.id   AF-A0A0L0F0C2-F1
#
_cell.length_a   1.000
_cell.length_b   1.000
_cell.length_c   1.000
_cell.angle_alpha   90.00
_cell.angle_beta   90.00
_cell.angle_gamma   90.00
#
_symmetry.space_group_name_H-M   'P 1'
#
loop_
_entity.id
_entity.type
_entity.pdbx_description
1 polymer ?
#
loop_
_entity_poly.entity_id
_entity_poly.type
_entity_poly.pdbx_seq_one_letter_code
_entity_poly.pdbx_strand_id
1 'polypeptide(L)'
;KNVSMEAKVKFAQAKYVQHSFVAKQFNDRHKHGELMLAIKTSDVRALVQYVAQGFDIQESLPGLEEDGITPLHYAVMKGSVVCTAFLAAHPGTDINATTSITMSTPLHSAVK
;
A
#
# COMPACT_ATOMS: atom_id res chain seq x y z
N LYS A 1 25.34 10.65 -28.92
CA LYS A 1 25.17 9.60 -27.89
C LYS A 1 24.38 10.06 -26.64
N ASN A 2 24.43 11.34 -26.23
CA ASN A 2 23.68 11.85 -25.06
C ASN A 2 22.14 11.79 -25.16
N VAL A 3 21.56 11.93 -26.35
CA VAL A 3 20.10 11.90 -26.56
C VAL A 3 19.47 10.57 -26.13
N SER A 4 20.21 9.45 -26.25
CA SER A 4 19.74 8.12 -25.84
C SER A 4 19.70 7.95 -24.32
N MET A 5 20.60 8.60 -23.58
CA MET A 5 20.61 8.55 -22.11
C MET A 5 19.50 9.43 -21.53
N GLU A 6 19.29 10.63 -22.06
CA GLU A 6 18.19 11.51 -21.63
C GLU A 6 16.82 10.88 -21.88
N ALA A 7 16.62 10.20 -23.01
CA ALA A 7 15.37 9.50 -23.29
C ALA A 7 15.08 8.38 -22.28
N LYS A 8 16.12 7.62 -21.86
CA LYS A 8 16.00 6.58 -20.83
C LYS A 8 15.70 7.16 -19.46
N VAL A 9 16.34 8.28 -19.10
CA VAL A 9 16.07 8.98 -17.83
C VAL A 9 14.65 9.53 -17.81
N LYS A 10 14.18 10.17 -18.88
CA LYS A 10 12.80 10.65 -19.01
C LYS A 10 11.79 9.52 -18.93
N PHE A 11 12.07 8.38 -19.57
CA PHE A 11 11.18 7.21 -19.49
C PHE A 11 11.15 6.63 -18.07
N ALA A 12 12.30 6.53 -17.40
CA ALA A 12 12.38 6.08 -16.01
C ALA A 12 11.63 7.04 -15.07
N GLN A 13 11.80 8.35 -15.24
CA GLN A 13 11.04 9.36 -14.49
C GLN A 13 9.53 9.26 -14.77
N ALA A 14 9.12 9.17 -16.04
CA ALA A 14 7.72 9.02 -16.39
C ALA A 14 7.10 7.74 -15.81
N LYS A 15 7.88 6.65 -15.73
CA LYS A 15 7.42 5.35 -15.22
C LYS A 15 7.41 5.24 -13.70
N TYR A 16 8.43 5.76 -13.03
CA TYR A 16 8.64 5.56 -11.60
C TYR A 16 8.37 6.80 -10.75
N VAL A 17 8.37 8.00 -11.32
CA VAL A 17 8.18 9.28 -10.60
C VAL A 17 6.83 9.92 -10.95
N GLN A 18 6.47 9.96 -12.23
CA GLN A 18 5.20 10.56 -12.68
C GLN A 18 4.07 9.54 -12.77
N HIS A 19 4.40 8.25 -12.65
CA HIS A 19 3.43 7.15 -12.70
C HIS A 19 2.54 7.16 -13.97
N SER A 20 3.04 7.73 -15.07
CA SER A 20 2.30 8.00 -16.31
C SER A 20 1.90 6.75 -17.11
N PHE A 21 2.34 5.55 -16.69
CA PHE A 21 2.01 4.27 -17.34
C PHE A 21 1.16 3.35 -16.47
N VAL A 22 0.61 3.83 -15.35
CA VAL A 22 -0.25 3.00 -14.51
C VAL A 22 -1.59 2.77 -15.24
N ALA A 23 -1.83 1.50 -15.59
CA ALA A 23 -2.86 1.08 -16.55
C ALA A 23 -4.32 1.22 -16.06
N LYS A 24 -4.56 1.63 -14.82
CA LYS A 24 -5.91 1.73 -14.25
C LYS A 24 -5.94 2.82 -13.18
N GLN A 25 -6.55 3.97 -13.49
CA GLN A 25 -6.98 4.92 -12.46
C GLN A 25 -8.09 4.24 -11.66
N PHE A 26 -7.90 4.05 -10.36
CA PHE A 26 -8.95 3.55 -9.50
C PHE A 26 -10.01 4.63 -9.27
N ASN A 27 -11.27 4.22 -9.24
CA ASN A 27 -12.36 5.13 -8.91
C ASN A 27 -12.29 5.40 -7.40
N ASP A 28 -12.16 6.66 -6.98
CA ASP A 28 -11.92 7.06 -5.57
C ASP A 28 -12.89 6.41 -4.57
N ARG A 29 -14.09 6.03 -5.01
CA ARG A 29 -15.13 5.40 -4.20
C ARG A 29 -14.82 3.96 -3.76
N HIS A 30 -13.93 3.25 -4.46
CA HIS A 30 -13.62 1.83 -4.19
C HIS A 30 -12.15 1.54 -3.90
N LYS A 31 -11.30 2.58 -3.88
CA LYS A 31 -9.84 2.47 -3.67
C LYS A 31 -9.47 1.62 -2.44
N HIS A 32 -10.13 1.84 -1.30
CA HIS A 32 -9.89 1.12 -0.05
C HIS A 32 -10.30 -0.35 -0.13
N GLY A 33 -11.48 -0.63 -0.69
CA GLY A 33 -12.01 -1.98 -0.79
C GLY A 33 -11.17 -2.88 -1.70
N GLU A 34 -10.68 -2.36 -2.82
CA GLU A 34 -9.81 -3.11 -3.71
C GLU A 34 -8.40 -3.30 -3.14
N LEU A 35 -7.85 -2.31 -2.42
CA LEU A 35 -6.60 -2.46 -1.66
C LEU A 35 -6.72 -3.56 -0.61
N MET A 36 -7.82 -3.55 0.16
CA MET A 36 -8.11 -4.60 1.15
C MET A 36 -8.20 -5.97 0.50
N LEU A 37 -8.86 -6.06 -0.67
CA LEU A 37 -8.93 -7.31 -1.41
C LEU A 37 -7.53 -7.77 -1.83
N ALA A 38 -6.69 -6.88 -2.37
CA ALA A 38 -5.32 -7.20 -2.74
C ALA A 38 -4.50 -7.73 -1.56
N ILE A 39 -4.61 -7.10 -0.38
CA ILE A 39 -3.94 -7.59 0.83
C ILE A 39 -4.49 -8.96 1.25
N LYS A 40 -5.82 -9.14 1.22
CA LYS A 40 -6.48 -10.41 1.55
C LYS A 40 -6.07 -11.54 0.61
N THR A 41 -5.87 -11.26 -0.67
CA THR A 41 -5.43 -12.25 -1.68
C THR A 41 -3.92 -12.36 -1.78
N SER A 42 -3.15 -11.65 -0.95
CA SER A 42 -1.69 -11.55 -1.04
C SER A 42 -1.18 -11.08 -2.42
N ASP A 43 -1.97 -10.27 -3.12
CA ASP A 43 -1.59 -9.70 -4.42
C ASP A 43 -0.69 -8.47 -4.23
N VAL A 44 0.61 -8.74 -4.12
CA VAL A 44 1.63 -7.69 -4.00
C VAL A 44 1.74 -6.85 -5.27
N ARG A 45 1.40 -7.39 -6.45
CA ARG A 45 1.45 -6.60 -7.68
C ARG A 45 0.40 -5.50 -7.66
N ALA A 46 -0.83 -5.82 -7.24
CA ALA A 46 -1.87 -4.82 -7.04
C ALA A 46 -1.45 -3.80 -5.97
N LEU A 47 -0.91 -4.27 -4.84
CA LEU A 47 -0.42 -3.41 -3.76
C LEU A 47 0.66 -2.41 -4.23
N VAL A 48 1.63 -2.88 -5.03
CA VAL A 48 2.64 -2.03 -5.67
C VAL A 48 2.00 -1.01 -6.60
N GLN A 49 0.96 -1.38 -7.34
CA GLN A 49 0.23 -0.43 -8.19
C GLN A 49 -0.49 0.64 -7.39
N TYR A 50 -1.05 0.34 -6.21
CA TYR A 50 -1.65 1.36 -5.33
C TYR A 50 -0.61 2.36 -4.84
N VAL A 51 0.52 1.86 -4.33
CA VAL A 51 1.64 2.72 -3.92
C VAL A 51 2.14 3.57 -5.09
N ALA A 52 2.27 2.96 -6.27
CA ALA A 52 2.65 3.66 -7.49
C ALA A 52 1.56 4.60 -8.04
N GLN A 53 0.37 4.67 -7.44
CA GLN A 53 -0.62 5.70 -7.77
C GLN A 53 -0.58 6.87 -6.78
N GLY A 54 0.34 6.85 -5.82
CA GLY A 54 0.39 7.83 -4.74
C GLY A 54 -0.66 7.57 -3.67
N PHE A 55 -1.18 6.34 -3.58
CA PHE A 55 -2.08 5.97 -2.49
C PHE A 55 -1.32 5.99 -1.16
N ASP A 56 -1.87 6.67 -0.16
CA ASP A 56 -1.30 6.70 1.18
C ASP A 56 -1.60 5.38 1.90
N ILE A 57 -0.60 4.50 1.97
CA ILE A 57 -0.70 3.20 2.65
C ILE A 57 -0.70 3.31 4.18
N GLN A 58 -0.67 4.52 4.75
CA GLN A 58 -0.86 4.75 6.18
C GLN A 58 -2.28 5.22 6.51
N GLU A 59 -3.06 5.61 5.51
CA GLU A 59 -4.45 6.02 5.71
C GLU A 59 -5.24 4.86 6.36
N SER A 60 -6.05 5.18 7.36
CA SER A 60 -6.93 4.21 8.00
C SER A 60 -7.89 3.62 6.97
N LEU A 61 -7.98 2.30 6.92
CA LEU A 61 -8.93 1.58 6.10
C LEU A 61 -10.34 1.71 6.71
N PRO A 62 -11.28 2.42 6.05
CA PRO A 62 -12.65 2.52 6.55
C PRO A 62 -13.42 1.21 6.31
N GLY A 63 -14.44 0.95 7.13
CA GLY A 63 -15.33 -0.21 6.96
C GLY A 63 -14.78 -1.52 7.51
N LEU A 64 -13.78 -1.45 8.38
CA LEU A 64 -13.33 -2.56 9.21
C LEU A 64 -13.98 -2.51 10.60
N GLU A 65 -13.79 -3.57 11.39
CA GLU A 65 -14.39 -3.70 12.72
C GLU A 65 -13.90 -2.64 13.72
N GLU A 66 -12.70 -2.12 13.52
CA GLU A 66 -12.15 -1.03 14.32
C GLU A 66 -11.72 0.14 13.41
N ASP A 67 -12.03 1.35 13.84
CA ASP A 67 -11.50 2.56 13.21
C ASP A 67 -10.00 2.71 13.52
N GLY A 68 -9.26 3.29 12.58
CA GLY A 68 -7.81 3.45 12.69
C GLY A 68 -7.00 2.22 12.26
N ILE A 69 -7.63 1.19 11.69
CA ILE A 69 -6.90 0.04 11.15
C ILE A 69 -6.14 0.47 9.90
N THR A 70 -4.81 0.43 9.96
CA THR A 70 -3.96 0.68 8.78
C THR A 70 -3.85 -0.55 7.88
N PRO A 71 -3.45 -0.40 6.61
CA PRO A 71 -3.12 -1.52 5.72
C PRO A 71 -2.16 -2.55 6.33
N LEU A 72 -1.22 -2.10 7.16
CA LEU A 72 -0.27 -2.99 7.83
C LEU A 72 -0.94 -3.89 8.88
N HIS A 73 -1.84 -3.34 9.70
CA HIS A 73 -2.66 -4.15 10.63
C HIS A 73 -3.46 -5.21 9.88
N TYR A 74 -4.11 -4.83 8.78
CA TYR A 74 -4.91 -5.74 7.98
C TYR A 74 -4.07 -6.84 7.33
N ALA A 75 -2.88 -6.51 6.81
CA ALA A 75 -1.96 -7.49 6.24
C ALA A 75 -1.48 -8.51 7.27
N VAL A 76 -1.16 -8.05 8.49
CA VAL A 76 -0.76 -8.92 9.60
C VAL A 76 -1.92 -9.83 10.03
N MET A 77 -3.12 -9.26 10.23
CA MET A 77 -4.32 -10.01 10.60
C MET A 77 -4.71 -11.08 9.56
N LYS A 78 -4.43 -10.84 8.27
CA LYS A 78 -4.67 -11.83 7.20
C LYS A 78 -3.52 -12.81 7.00
N GLY A 79 -2.40 -12.63 7.69
CA GLY A 79 -1.21 -13.48 7.53
C GLY A 79 -0.52 -13.32 6.18
N SER A 80 -0.75 -12.20 5.49
CA SER A 80 -0.18 -11.93 4.16
C SER A 80 1.27 -11.48 4.27
N VAL A 81 2.18 -12.43 4.55
CA VAL A 81 3.61 -12.17 4.83
C VAL A 81 4.26 -11.27 3.78
N VAL A 82 3.98 -11.49 2.50
CA VAL A 82 4.60 -10.72 1.40
C VAL A 82 4.08 -9.28 1.38
N CYS A 83 2.78 -9.08 1.61
CA CYS A 83 2.19 -7.74 1.73
C CYS A 83 2.70 -7.02 2.98
N THR A 84 2.79 -7.71 4.12
CA THR A 84 3.34 -7.18 5.36
C THR A 84 4.79 -6.73 5.18
N ALA A 85 5.63 -7.56 4.54
CA ALA A 85 7.01 -7.22 4.26
C ALA A 85 7.12 -6.01 3.32
N PHE A 86 6.28 -5.94 2.28
CA PHE A 86 6.26 -4.81 1.36
C PHE A 86 5.84 -3.51 2.05
N LEU A 87 4.77 -3.55 2.85
CA LEU A 87 4.28 -2.39 3.61
C LEU A 87 5.33 -1.94 4.64
N ALA A 88 5.90 -2.88 5.41
CA ALA A 88 6.90 -2.56 6.42
C ALA A 88 8.21 -2.01 5.82
N ALA A 89 8.57 -2.44 4.61
CA ALA A 89 9.74 -1.91 3.89
C ALA A 89 9.47 -0.58 3.19
N HIS A 90 8.21 -0.13 3.11
CA HIS A 90 7.87 1.09 2.41
C HIS A 90 8.34 2.33 3.19
N PRO A 91 9.04 3.28 2.55
CA PRO A 91 9.57 4.46 3.24
C PRO A 91 8.49 5.26 3.96
N GLY A 92 8.76 5.63 5.21
CA GLY A 92 7.85 6.45 6.01
C GLY A 92 6.72 5.69 6.69
N THR A 93 6.60 4.37 6.49
CA THR A 93 5.59 3.55 7.17
C THR A 93 5.87 3.44 8.66
N ASP A 94 4.89 3.81 9.48
CA ASP A 94 4.94 3.54 10.92
C ASP A 94 4.55 2.08 11.23
N ILE A 95 5.56 1.27 11.56
CA ILE A 95 5.38 -0.14 11.96
C ILE A 95 4.66 -0.25 13.30
N ASN A 96 4.71 0.79 14.13
CA ASN A 96 4.09 0.84 15.46
C ASN A 96 2.78 1.64 15.46
N ALA A 97 2.19 1.92 14.29
CA ALA A 97 0.91 2.61 14.19
C ALA A 97 -0.12 1.94 15.11
N THR A 98 -0.90 2.72 15.84
CA THR A 98 -1.91 2.19 16.77
C THR A 98 -3.30 2.38 16.21
N THR A 99 -4.18 1.40 16.36
CA THR A 99 -5.61 1.56 16.06
C THR A 99 -6.25 2.61 16.97
N SER A 100 -7.33 3.25 16.52
CA SER A 100 -7.92 4.36 17.27
C SER A 100 -8.66 3.91 18.53
N ILE A 101 -9.20 2.68 18.53
CA ILE A 101 -10.06 2.19 19.62
C ILE A 101 -9.26 1.37 20.62
N THR A 102 -8.58 0.33 20.14
CA THR A 102 -7.88 -0.61 21.04
C THR A 102 -6.43 -0.23 21.30
N MET A 103 -5.92 0.81 20.62
CA MET A 103 -4.50 1.16 20.58
C MET A 103 -3.60 -0.07 20.28
N SER A 104 -4.15 -1.01 19.53
CA SER A 104 -3.43 -2.21 19.11
C SER A 104 -2.42 -1.82 18.05
N THR A 105 -1.26 -2.48 18.06
CA THR A 105 -0.24 -2.32 17.03
C THR A 105 -0.45 -3.42 15.98
N PRO A 106 0.21 -3.36 14.82
CA PRO A 106 0.14 -4.45 13.85
C PRO A 106 0.57 -5.76 14.48
N LEU A 107 1.54 -5.75 15.40
CA LEU A 107 1.98 -6.94 16.12
C LEU A 107 0.91 -7.51 17.05
N HIS A 108 0.14 -6.66 17.74
CA HIS A 108 -1.03 -7.12 18.52
C HIS A 108 -2.08 -7.82 17.63
N SER A 109 -2.20 -7.40 16.36
CA SER A 109 -3.12 -8.01 15.39
C SER A 109 -2.65 -9.37 14.86
N ALA A 110 -1.40 -9.78 15.13
CA ALA A 110 -0.89 -11.10 14.76
C ALA A 110 -1.34 -12.21 15.72
N VAL A 111 -1.80 -11.83 16.91
CA VAL A 111 -2.12 -12.75 18.02
C VAL A 111 -3.63 -12.93 18.21
N LYS A 112 -4.45 -12.08 17.56
CA LYS A 112 -5.91 -12.25 17.46
C LYS A 112 -6.25 -13.35 16.46
#